data_AF-A0A925VCB7-F1
#
_entry.id   AF-A0A925VCB7-F1
#
_cell.length_a   1.000
_cell.length_b   1.000
_cell.length_c   1.000
_cell.angle_alpha   90.00
_cell.angle_beta   90.00
_cell.angle_gamma   90.00
#
_symmetry.space_group_name_H-M   'P 1'
#
loop_
_entity.id
_entity.type
_entity.pdbx_description
1 polymer ?
#
loop_
_entity_poly.entity_id
_entity_poly.type
_entity_poly.pdbx_seq_one_letter_code
_entity_poly.pdbx_strand_id
1 'polypeptide(L)'
;MSAAPAPPVEPAPAERDDPGSDDRIVREAAHIRAIRSDLAAGRAAAALIACEAGDASFADGVFAVEREGLRVLALYELGRRDQAERAAARYLAAHPRGPLVAKIRAVYDP
;
A
#
# COMPACT_ATOMS: atom_id res chain seq x y z
N MET A 1 -23.32 -8.15 53.63
CA MET A 1 -22.44 -8.16 52.43
C MET A 1 -23.29 -7.70 51.26
N SER A 2 -23.07 -6.50 50.73
CA SER A 2 -23.78 -6.02 49.54
C SER A 2 -22.75 -5.53 48.53
N ALA A 3 -22.67 -6.21 47.40
CA ALA A 3 -21.80 -5.86 46.29
C ALA A 3 -22.41 -4.68 45.51
N ALA A 4 -21.59 -3.67 45.22
CA ALA A 4 -21.96 -2.59 44.31
C ALA A 4 -21.93 -3.08 42.85
N PRO A 5 -22.82 -2.59 41.96
CA PRO A 5 -22.83 -2.99 40.56
C PRO A 5 -21.65 -2.34 39.80
N ALA A 6 -21.11 -3.05 38.81
CA ALA A 6 -20.07 -2.55 37.92
C ALA A 6 -20.58 -1.38 37.06
N PRO A 7 -19.72 -0.41 36.67
CA PRO A 7 -20.13 0.68 35.80
C PRO A 7 -20.52 0.16 34.40
N PRO A 8 -21.40 0.88 33.68
CA PRO A 8 -21.73 0.54 32.31
C PRO A 8 -20.48 0.70 31.44
N VAL A 9 -20.11 -0.35 30.70
CA VAL A 9 -19.20 -0.22 29.57
C VAL A 9 -19.92 0.62 28.51
N GLU A 10 -19.49 1.87 28.34
CA GLU A 10 -19.88 2.67 27.18
C GLU A 10 -19.50 1.88 25.91
N PRO A 11 -20.43 1.69 24.96
CA PRO A 11 -20.07 1.11 23.68
C PRO A 11 -19.06 2.04 23.00
N ALA A 12 -17.92 1.49 22.60
CA ALA A 12 -16.93 2.18 21.79
C ALA A 12 -17.62 2.82 20.57
N PRO A 13 -17.19 4.02 20.13
CA PRO A 13 -17.78 4.65 18.96
C PRO A 13 -17.70 3.69 17.78
N ALA A 14 -18.86 3.27 17.26
CA ALA A 14 -18.92 2.59 15.98
C ALA A 14 -18.18 3.46 14.96
N GLU A 15 -17.23 2.87 14.24
CA GLU A 15 -16.62 3.49 13.05
C GLU A 15 -17.78 3.99 12.18
N ARG A 16 -17.86 5.31 12.05
CA ARG A 16 -18.87 5.93 11.20
C ARG A 16 -18.46 5.60 9.78
N ASP A 17 -19.32 4.92 9.04
CA ASP A 17 -19.32 4.92 7.58
C ASP A 17 -19.42 6.39 7.12
N ASP A 18 -18.26 7.03 6.95
CA ASP A 18 -18.19 8.34 6.33
C ASP A 18 -18.30 8.13 4.82
N PRO A 19 -19.34 8.62 4.14
CA PRO A 19 -19.48 8.48 2.69
C PRO A 19 -18.27 9.07 1.92
N GLY A 20 -17.51 9.99 2.52
CA GLY A 20 -16.24 10.47 1.95
C GLY A 20 -15.12 9.42 1.94
N SER A 21 -15.20 8.39 2.79
CA SER A 21 -14.25 7.27 2.85
C SER A 21 -14.43 6.31 1.69
N ASP A 22 -15.68 6.01 1.28
CA ASP A 22 -15.96 5.18 0.10
C ASP A 22 -15.41 5.83 -1.17
N ASP A 23 -15.66 7.14 -1.34
CA ASP A 23 -15.10 7.91 -2.45
C ASP A 23 -13.57 7.96 -2.43
N ARG A 24 -12.95 7.91 -1.25
CA ARG A 24 -11.49 7.85 -1.10
C ARG A 24 -10.94 6.48 -1.53
N ILE A 25 -11.57 5.38 -1.10
CA ILE A 25 -11.17 4.02 -1.49
C ILE A 25 -11.32 3.82 -2.99
N VAL A 26 -12.42 4.29 -3.59
CA VAL A 26 -12.65 4.22 -5.05
C VAL A 26 -11.56 4.97 -5.81
N ARG A 27 -11.19 6.18 -5.36
CA ARG A 27 -10.11 6.96 -5.96
C ARG A 27 -8.75 6.28 -5.81
N GLU A 28 -8.43 5.73 -4.64
CA GLU A 28 -7.19 5.00 -4.44
C GLU A 28 -7.13 3.74 -5.32
N ALA A 29 -8.22 2.98 -5.42
CA ALA A 29 -8.29 1.81 -6.29
C ALA A 29 -8.08 2.18 -7.77
N ALA A 30 -8.65 3.28 -8.24
CA ALA A 30 -8.41 3.80 -9.58
C ALA A 30 -6.93 4.19 -9.79
N HIS A 31 -6.31 4.81 -8.78
CA HIS A 31 -4.89 5.16 -8.78
C HIS A 31 -3.98 3.92 -8.90
N ILE A 32 -4.25 2.87 -8.11
CA ILE A 32 -3.51 1.59 -8.18
C ILE A 32 -3.65 0.94 -9.57
N ARG A 33 -4.86 0.96 -10.15
CA ARG A 33 -5.10 0.44 -11.51
C ARG A 33 -4.29 1.20 -12.57
N ALA A 34 -4.14 2.52 -12.42
CA ALA A 34 -3.32 3.33 -13.32
C ALA A 34 -1.84 2.95 -13.22
N ILE A 35 -1.28 2.84 -12.01
CA ILE A 35 0.12 2.42 -11.79
C ILE A 35 0.38 1.04 -12.43
N ARG A 36 -0.53 0.08 -12.23
CA ARG A 36 -0.42 -1.27 -12.82
C ARG A 36 -0.44 -1.22 -14.34
N SER A 37 -1.31 -0.39 -14.91
CA SER A 37 -1.40 -0.19 -16.36
C SER A 37 -0.13 0.44 -16.93
N ASP A 38 0.48 1.39 -16.23
CA ASP A 38 1.75 2.00 -16.64
C ASP A 38 2.90 1.00 -16.63
N LEU A 39 3.02 0.17 -15.58
CA LEU A 39 4.02 -0.91 -15.54
C LEU A 39 3.83 -1.92 -16.68
N ALA A 40 2.59 -2.36 -16.90
CA ALA A 40 2.28 -3.30 -17.98
C ALA A 40 2.60 -2.74 -19.38
N ALA A 41 2.57 -1.42 -19.53
CA ALA A 41 2.88 -0.74 -20.78
C ALA A 41 4.34 -0.25 -20.89
N GLY A 42 5.23 -0.68 -19.98
CA GLY A 42 6.64 -0.29 -19.97
C GLY A 42 6.89 1.17 -19.57
N ARG A 43 5.89 1.87 -19.04
CA ARG A 43 5.99 3.27 -18.57
C ARG A 43 6.43 3.32 -17.10
N ALA A 44 7.51 2.63 -16.77
CA ALA A 44 7.97 2.49 -15.38
C ALA A 44 8.26 3.84 -14.69
N ALA A 45 8.70 4.85 -15.43
CA ALA A 45 8.92 6.20 -14.89
C ALA A 45 7.60 6.86 -14.44
N ALA A 46 6.53 6.74 -15.25
CA ALA A 46 5.22 7.25 -14.90
C ALA A 46 4.63 6.50 -13.69
N ALA A 47 4.78 5.17 -13.67
CA ALA A 47 4.37 4.34 -12.54
C ALA A 47 5.06 4.76 -11.23
N LEU A 48 6.38 5.02 -11.26
CA LEU A 48 7.12 5.46 -10.08
C LEU A 48 6.63 6.83 -9.56
N ILE A 49 6.44 7.80 -10.47
CA ILE A 49 5.90 9.13 -10.13
C ILE A 49 4.51 8.99 -9.50
N ALA A 50 3.66 8.13 -10.06
CA ALA A 50 2.33 7.89 -9.54
C ALA A 50 2.36 7.21 -8.15
N CYS A 51 3.30 6.29 -7.89
CA CYS A 51 3.49 5.75 -6.54
C CYS A 51 3.83 6.86 -5.53
N GLU A 52 4.77 7.74 -5.86
CA GLU A 52 5.20 8.84 -4.97
C GLU A 52 4.06 9.85 -4.73
N ALA A 53 3.30 10.20 -5.76
CA ALA A 53 2.11 11.04 -5.62
C ALA A 53 1.01 10.37 -4.75
N GLY A 54 0.90 9.05 -4.86
CA GLY A 54 -0.01 8.24 -4.06
C GLY A 54 0.36 8.19 -2.58
N ASP A 55 1.66 8.21 -2.24
CA ASP A 55 2.10 8.26 -0.84
C ASP A 55 1.69 9.57 -0.16
N ALA A 56 1.68 10.69 -0.89
CA ALA A 56 1.18 11.97 -0.38
C ALA A 56 -0.35 12.01 -0.27
N SER A 57 -1.06 11.40 -1.23
CA SER A 57 -2.52 11.49 -1.34
C SER A 57 -3.27 10.43 -0.54
N PHE A 58 -2.64 9.28 -0.30
CA PHE A 58 -3.21 8.07 0.27
C PHE A 58 -2.27 7.43 1.31
N ALA A 59 -1.59 8.26 2.11
CA ALA A 59 -0.61 7.81 3.11
C ALA A 59 -1.13 6.63 3.98
N ASP A 60 -2.33 6.78 4.53
CA ASP A 60 -3.02 5.76 5.34
C ASP A 60 -4.09 5.00 4.55
N GLY A 61 -3.93 4.93 3.22
CA GLY A 61 -4.87 4.27 2.31
C GLY A 61 -4.79 2.75 2.39
N VAL A 62 -5.91 2.08 2.09
CA VAL A 62 -6.04 0.62 2.17
C VAL A 62 -5.13 -0.11 1.17
N PHE A 63 -4.64 0.59 0.14
CA PHE A 63 -3.73 0.05 -0.87
C PHE A 63 -2.27 0.50 -0.68
N ALA A 64 -1.89 1.05 0.47
CA ALA A 64 -0.52 1.50 0.74
C ALA A 64 0.53 0.38 0.51
N VAL A 65 0.24 -0.84 0.97
CA VAL A 65 1.15 -1.99 0.79
C VAL A 65 1.27 -2.41 -0.68
N GLU A 66 0.17 -2.40 -1.44
CA GLU A 66 0.24 -2.71 -2.88
C GLU A 66 1.04 -1.63 -3.62
N ARG A 67 0.84 -0.35 -3.29
CA ARG A 67 1.60 0.77 -3.85
C ARG A 67 3.09 0.68 -3.56
N GLU A 68 3.47 0.34 -2.33
CA GLU A 68 4.87 0.12 -1.96
C GLU A 68 5.50 -0.98 -2.84
N GLY A 69 4.80 -2.10 -3.02
CA GLY A 69 5.27 -3.19 -3.88
C GLY A 69 5.40 -2.78 -5.35
N LEU A 70 4.44 -2.01 -5.87
CA LEU A 70 4.49 -1.51 -7.26
C LEU A 70 5.66 -0.54 -7.46
N ARG A 71 6.00 0.27 -6.45
CA ARG A 71 7.18 1.14 -6.45
C ARG A 71 8.48 0.33 -6.60
N VAL A 72 8.60 -0.78 -5.89
CA VAL A 72 9.76 -1.70 -6.01
C VAL A 72 9.89 -2.21 -7.44
N LEU A 73 8.80 -2.68 -8.04
CA LEU A 73 8.82 -3.17 -9.42
C LEU A 73 9.19 -2.06 -10.43
N ALA A 74 8.64 -0.85 -10.25
CA ALA A 74 8.99 0.30 -11.10
C ALA A 74 10.49 0.64 -11.01
N LEU A 75 11.10 0.56 -9.83
CA LEU A 75 12.53 0.79 -9.66
C LEU A 75 13.38 -0.26 -10.39
N TYR A 76 12.95 -1.53 -10.37
CA TYR A 76 13.62 -2.59 -11.14
C TYR A 76 13.52 -2.38 -12.65
N GLU A 77 12.33 -2.09 -13.16
CA GLU A 77 12.11 -1.82 -14.59
C GLU A 77 12.91 -0.60 -15.10
N LEU A 78 13.14 0.39 -14.24
CA LEU A 78 13.97 1.55 -14.55
C LEU A 78 15.48 1.30 -14.44
N GLY A 79 15.90 0.10 -14.04
CA GLY A 79 17.32 -0.21 -13.79
C GLY A 79 17.92 0.50 -12.58
N ARG A 80 17.10 1.06 -11.67
CA ARG A 80 17.56 1.74 -10.44
C ARG A 80 17.87 0.72 -9.35
N ARG A 81 18.81 -0.20 -9.66
CA ARG A 81 19.04 -1.46 -8.91
C ARG A 81 19.27 -1.24 -7.41
N ASP A 82 20.19 -0.37 -7.03
CA ASP A 82 20.49 -0.05 -5.61
C ASP A 82 19.25 0.39 -4.81
N GLN A 83 18.39 1.21 -5.42
CA GLN A 83 17.17 1.69 -4.78
C GLN A 83 16.13 0.57 -4.71
N ALA A 84 16.03 -0.22 -5.78
CA ALA A 84 15.11 -1.33 -5.89
C ALA A 84 15.42 -2.41 -4.84
N GLU A 85 16.69 -2.79 -4.67
CA GLU A 85 17.12 -3.82 -3.71
C GLU A 85 16.86 -3.40 -2.27
N ARG A 86 17.22 -2.16 -1.89
CA ARG A 86 16.91 -1.64 -0.55
C ARG A 86 15.41 -1.63 -0.28
N ALA A 87 14.61 -1.19 -1.26
CA ALA A 87 13.16 -1.16 -1.13
C ALA A 87 12.54 -2.57 -1.09
N ALA A 88 13.05 -3.50 -1.89
CA ALA A 88 12.62 -4.89 -1.93
C ALA A 88 12.92 -5.61 -0.61
N ALA A 89 14.13 -5.47 -0.07
CA ALA A 89 14.51 -6.04 1.22
C ALA A 89 13.58 -5.55 2.33
N ARG A 90 13.30 -4.23 2.37
CA ARG A 90 12.36 -3.64 3.33
C ARG A 90 10.94 -4.18 3.15
N TYR A 91 10.43 -4.22 1.91
CA TYR A 91 9.09 -4.72 1.61
C TYR A 91 8.93 -6.18 2.00
N LEU A 92 9.90 -7.05 1.65
CA LEU A 92 9.84 -8.48 1.94
C LEU A 92 9.93 -8.78 3.44
N ALA A 93 10.67 -7.95 4.19
CA ALA A 93 10.74 -8.05 5.64
C ALA A 93 9.45 -7.56 6.33
N ALA A 94 8.90 -6.43 5.90
CA ALA A 94 7.70 -5.83 6.49
C ALA A 94 6.41 -6.56 6.09
N HIS A 95 6.33 -7.07 4.86
CA HIS A 95 5.12 -7.65 4.26
C HIS A 95 5.41 -9.04 3.69
N PRO A 96 5.80 -10.04 4.51
CA PRO A 96 6.19 -11.37 4.02
C PRO A 96 5.06 -12.14 3.31
N ARG A 97 3.80 -11.71 3.50
CA ARG A 97 2.60 -12.22 2.81
C ARG A 97 1.93 -11.15 1.94
N GLY A 98 2.65 -10.08 1.61
CA GLY A 98 2.16 -8.98 0.80
C GLY A 98 1.80 -9.41 -0.63
N PRO A 99 0.91 -8.67 -1.31
CA PRO A 99 0.36 -9.07 -2.61
C PRO A 99 1.43 -9.21 -3.70
N LEU A 100 2.55 -8.48 -3.61
CA LEU A 100 3.59 -8.48 -4.64
C LEU A 100 4.87 -9.25 -4.25
N VAL A 101 4.87 -9.97 -3.13
CA VAL A 101 6.04 -10.73 -2.66
C VAL A 101 6.59 -11.66 -3.74
N ALA A 102 5.73 -12.44 -4.41
CA ALA A 102 6.15 -13.38 -5.44
C ALA A 102 6.81 -12.67 -6.63
N LYS A 103 6.24 -11.54 -7.07
CA LYS A 103 6.79 -10.75 -8.19
C LYS A 103 8.12 -10.11 -7.83
N ILE A 104 8.25 -9.58 -6.62
CA ILE A 104 9.49 -8.93 -6.15
C ILE A 104 10.59 -9.98 -6.01
N ARG A 105 10.31 -11.17 -5.46
CA ARG A 105 11.30 -12.26 -5.37
C ARG A 105 11.79 -12.76 -6.72
N ALA A 106 11.01 -12.62 -7.78
CA ALA A 106 11.43 -13.02 -9.13
C ALA A 106 12.51 -12.09 -9.73
N VAL A 107 12.64 -10.86 -9.21
CA VAL A 107 13.59 -9.85 -9.70
C VAL A 107 14.63 -9.43 -8.67
N TYR A 108 14.40 -9.76 -7.39
CA TYR A 108 15.31 -9.50 -6.27
C TYR A 108 16.39 -10.58 -6.21
N ASP A 109 17.65 -10.17 -6.31
CA ASP A 109 18.82 -11.02 -6.10
C ASP A 109 19.59 -10.41 -4.92
N PRO A 110 19.61 -11.07 -3.74
CA PRO A 110 20.18 -10.53 -2.50
C PRO A 110 21.71 -10.48 -2.46
#